data_AF-R5MUQ8-F1
#
_entry.id   AF-R5MUQ8-F1
#
_cell.length_a   1.000
_cell.length_b   1.000
_cell.length_c   1.000
_cell.angle_alpha   90.00
_cell.angle_beta   90.00
_cell.angle_gamma   90.00
#
_symmetry.space_group_name_H-M   'P 1'
#
loop_
_entity.id
_entity.type
_entity.pdbx_description
1 polymer ?
#
loop_
_entity_poly.entity_id
_entity_poly.type
_entity_poly.pdbx_seq_one_letter_code
_entity_poly.pdbx_strand_id
1 'polypeptide(L)'
;MTNIKNVVKVMNFHSLLRVDKAKKKADKFRKLETEIEEFMSIILNNQNLNLDHKILSAKSTGKTINIYMGNDLGFCGNFNSSVKLEALNDKEAIKIMVGSKIFLNDSNTVLNISKSELYQSFQKIEDIIKPYLEAKEIKEINVIFIRYNNINDMHLDKTRLFPLEPIKTKNTSDFVIEADGKIMFTDLILLYLDCKLQIIECNSWASENIQRENLTNESLKKIDEIEEEKLKVSRKEKRSADFKKQLANYRKGNKK
;
A
#
# COMPACT_ATOMS: atom_id res chain seq x y z
N MET A 1 -14.17 5.46 29.24
CA MET A 1 -12.97 5.90 28.48
C MET A 1 -11.84 4.89 28.56
N THR A 2 -11.62 4.25 29.72
CA THR A 2 -10.62 3.18 29.93
C THR A 2 -10.70 2.04 28.89
N ASN A 3 -11.90 1.57 28.54
CA ASN A 3 -12.05 0.52 27.52
C ASN A 3 -11.62 0.97 26.11
N ILE A 4 -11.91 2.21 25.73
CA ILE A 4 -11.53 2.77 24.42
C ILE A 4 -10.01 2.97 24.36
N LYS A 5 -9.41 3.51 25.42
CA LYS A 5 -7.95 3.68 25.53
C LYS A 5 -7.20 2.36 25.39
N ASN A 6 -7.69 1.29 26.02
CA ASN A 6 -7.09 -0.04 25.90
C ASN A 6 -7.19 -0.60 24.48
N VAL A 7 -8.34 -0.45 23.82
CA VAL A 7 -8.51 -0.87 22.41
C VAL A 7 -7.52 -0.12 21.50
N VAL A 8 -7.40 1.20 21.66
CA VAL A 8 -6.48 2.02 20.84
C VAL A 8 -5.01 1.63 21.05
N LYS A 9 -4.61 1.31 22.29
CA LYS A 9 -3.26 0.78 22.59
C LYS A 9 -2.97 -0.56 21.90
N VAL A 10 -3.93 -1.47 21.93
CA VAL A 10 -3.81 -2.79 21.27
C VAL A 10 -3.71 -2.62 19.75
N MET A 11 -4.51 -1.71 19.16
CA MET A 11 -4.43 -1.38 17.74
C MET A 11 -3.06 -0.84 17.33
N ASN A 12 -2.50 0.07 18.13
CA ASN A 12 -1.17 0.64 17.89
C ASN A 12 -0.08 -0.46 17.86
N PHE A 13 -0.05 -1.32 18.88
CA PHE A 13 0.91 -2.42 18.93
C PHE A 13 0.76 -3.40 17.76
N HIS A 14 -0.48 -3.75 17.37
CA HIS A 14 -0.71 -4.62 16.21
C HIS A 14 -0.27 -3.98 14.89
N SER A 15 -0.41 -2.66 14.74
CA SER A 15 0.09 -1.94 13.57
C SER A 15 1.61 -2.08 13.43
N LEU A 16 2.38 -1.87 14.50
CA LEU A 16 3.84 -2.02 14.49
C LEU A 16 4.28 -3.44 14.09
N LEU A 17 3.66 -4.46 14.70
CA LEU A 17 3.96 -5.87 14.35
C LEU A 17 3.66 -6.18 12.87
N ARG A 18 2.66 -5.54 12.28
CA ARG A 18 2.30 -5.72 10.87
C ARG A 18 3.31 -5.07 9.93
N VAL A 19 3.88 -3.92 10.31
CA VAL A 19 4.94 -3.25 9.54
C VAL A 19 6.18 -4.14 9.46
N ASP A 20 6.60 -4.74 10.58
CA ASP A 20 7.76 -5.64 10.59
C ASP A 20 7.53 -6.90 9.75
N LYS A 21 6.32 -7.48 9.79
CA LYS A 21 5.95 -8.60 8.91
C LYS A 21 5.99 -8.20 7.44
N ALA A 22 5.52 -7.00 7.11
CA ALA A 22 5.50 -6.48 5.74
C ALA A 22 6.92 -6.33 5.19
N LYS A 23 7.84 -5.76 5.97
CA LYS A 23 9.26 -5.61 5.60
C LYS A 23 9.90 -6.97 5.30
N LYS A 24 9.73 -7.94 6.21
CA LYS A 24 10.25 -9.31 6.01
C LYS A 24 9.66 -10.00 4.77
N LYS A 25 8.39 -9.78 4.46
CA LYS A 25 7.75 -10.30 3.25
C LYS A 25 8.34 -9.63 1.99
N ALA A 26 8.48 -8.31 1.99
CA ALA A 26 9.08 -7.56 0.88
C ALA A 26 10.52 -8.02 0.58
N ASP A 27 11.33 -8.28 1.62
CA ASP A 27 12.71 -8.74 1.44
C ASP A 27 12.82 -10.11 0.77
N LYS A 28 11.82 -10.98 0.94
CA LYS A 28 11.76 -12.26 0.21
C LYS A 28 11.48 -12.05 -1.27
N PHE A 29 10.50 -11.21 -1.60
CA PHE A 29 10.18 -10.91 -3.00
C PHE A 29 11.28 -10.15 -3.72
N ARG A 30 12.03 -9.28 -3.02
CA ARG A 30 13.21 -8.62 -3.59
C ARG A 30 14.30 -9.60 -4.02
N LYS A 31 14.51 -10.68 -3.27
CA LYS A 31 15.47 -11.72 -3.66
C LYS A 31 15.01 -12.43 -4.93
N LEU A 32 13.74 -12.82 -4.97
CA LEU A 32 13.14 -13.44 -6.15
C LEU A 32 13.17 -12.51 -7.37
N GLU A 33 12.89 -11.23 -7.18
CA GLU A 33 13.00 -10.19 -8.21
C GLU A 33 14.42 -10.12 -8.80
N THR A 34 15.46 -10.14 -7.95
CA THR A 34 16.86 -10.16 -8.41
C THR A 34 17.17 -11.40 -9.23
N GLU A 35 16.73 -12.59 -8.78
CA GLU A 35 16.90 -13.84 -9.51
C GLU A 35 16.19 -13.83 -10.88
N ILE A 36 14.98 -13.26 -10.94
CA ILE A 36 14.23 -13.10 -12.19
C ILE A 36 14.94 -12.13 -13.15
N GLU A 37 15.45 -11.00 -12.65
CA GLU A 37 16.21 -10.04 -13.46
C GLU A 37 17.50 -10.66 -14.03
N GLU A 38 18.22 -11.45 -13.23
CA GLU A 38 19.38 -12.21 -13.69
C GLU A 38 19.02 -13.21 -14.79
N PHE A 39 17.92 -13.94 -14.62
CA PHE A 39 17.46 -14.91 -15.61
C PHE A 39 16.98 -14.26 -16.91
N MET A 40 16.24 -13.14 -16.81
CA MET A 40 15.88 -12.34 -17.97
C MET A 40 17.10 -11.81 -18.72
N SER A 41 18.15 -11.38 -18.01
CA SER A 41 19.41 -10.95 -18.63
C SER A 41 20.05 -12.07 -19.46
N ILE A 42 20.13 -13.26 -18.87
CA ILE A 42 20.70 -14.44 -19.55
C ILE A 42 19.94 -14.71 -20.85
N ILE A 43 18.60 -14.73 -20.80
CA ILE A 43 17.76 -15.03 -21.96
C ILE A 43 17.91 -13.96 -23.05
N LEU A 44 17.93 -12.68 -22.68
CA LEU A 44 18.07 -11.57 -23.62
C LEU A 44 19.44 -11.52 -24.30
N ASN A 45 20.49 -11.99 -23.61
CA ASN A 45 21.86 -11.98 -24.13
C ASN A 45 22.25 -13.30 -24.82
N ASN A 46 21.37 -14.30 -24.84
CA ASN A 46 21.65 -15.60 -25.44
C ASN A 46 21.62 -15.51 -26.97
N GLN A 47 22.74 -15.82 -27.60
CA GLN A 47 22.91 -15.72 -29.06
C GLN A 47 22.06 -16.73 -29.84
N ASN A 48 21.64 -17.81 -29.18
CA ASN A 48 20.82 -18.86 -29.80
C ASN A 48 19.33 -18.49 -29.84
N LEU A 49 18.93 -17.41 -29.18
CA LEU A 49 17.54 -16.94 -29.14
C LEU A 49 17.42 -15.65 -29.96
N ASN A 50 16.77 -15.73 -31.12
CA ASN A 50 16.34 -14.55 -31.86
C ASN A 50 15.11 -13.91 -31.18
N LEU A 51 15.31 -13.34 -29.99
CA LEU A 51 14.27 -12.64 -29.25
C LEU A 51 14.20 -11.18 -29.70
N ASP A 52 13.01 -10.76 -30.12
CA ASP A 52 12.75 -9.36 -30.43
C ASP A 52 12.72 -8.53 -29.14
N HIS A 53 13.82 -7.84 -28.84
CA HIS A 53 13.95 -6.93 -27.69
C HIS A 53 12.81 -5.89 -27.61
N LYS A 54 12.05 -5.68 -28.69
CA LYS A 54 10.87 -4.81 -28.69
C LYS A 54 9.77 -5.26 -27.73
N ILE A 55 9.76 -6.52 -27.26
CA ILE A 55 8.84 -6.99 -26.21
C ILE A 55 9.05 -6.20 -24.90
N LEU A 56 10.25 -5.68 -24.66
CA LEU A 56 10.58 -4.86 -23.50
C LEU A 56 10.27 -3.37 -23.69
N SER A 57 9.98 -2.96 -24.92
CA SER A 57 9.83 -1.56 -25.28
C SER A 57 8.38 -1.12 -25.31
N ALA A 58 8.12 0.10 -24.86
CA ALA A 58 6.82 0.74 -24.97
C ALA A 58 6.42 0.96 -26.43
N LYS A 59 5.14 0.79 -26.74
CA LYS A 59 4.52 1.33 -27.96
C LYS A 59 3.98 2.73 -27.68
N SER A 60 4.44 3.74 -28.41
CA SER A 60 4.05 5.15 -28.20
C SER A 60 2.54 5.40 -28.29
N THR A 61 1.84 4.61 -29.13
CA THR A 61 0.37 4.63 -29.31
C THR A 61 -0.36 3.54 -28.53
N GLY A 62 0.34 2.82 -27.64
CA GLY A 62 -0.22 1.75 -26.83
C GLY A 62 -1.13 2.24 -25.70
N LYS A 63 -1.75 1.29 -25.01
CA LYS A 63 -2.59 1.51 -23.83
C LYS A 63 -1.74 1.72 -22.59
N THR A 64 -2.17 2.64 -21.73
CA THR A 64 -1.66 2.80 -20.37
C THR A 64 -2.53 2.00 -19.41
N ILE A 65 -1.90 1.15 -18.60
CA ILE A 65 -2.56 0.39 -17.54
C ILE A 65 -2.09 0.93 -16.20
N ASN A 66 -3.02 1.43 -15.39
CA ASN A 66 -2.75 1.98 -14.06
C ASN A 66 -3.41 1.12 -12.99
N ILE A 67 -2.57 0.65 -12.06
CA ILE A 67 -2.98 -0.14 -10.91
C ILE A 67 -2.99 0.80 -9.70
N TYR A 68 -4.16 1.04 -9.12
CA TYR A 68 -4.32 1.89 -7.94
C TYR A 68 -4.40 1.03 -6.70
N MET A 69 -3.54 1.30 -5.71
CA MET A 69 -3.43 0.49 -4.51
C MET A 69 -3.82 1.28 -3.26
N GLY A 70 -5.02 0.98 -2.77
CA GLY A 70 -5.59 1.46 -1.52
C GLY A 70 -5.69 0.35 -0.50
N ASN A 71 -6.49 0.58 0.54
CA ASN A 71 -6.69 -0.35 1.66
C ASN A 71 -8.13 -0.89 1.67
N ASP A 72 -8.32 -2.04 2.31
CA ASP A 72 -9.68 -2.58 2.56
C ASP A 72 -10.34 -1.92 3.78
N LEU A 73 -9.52 -1.53 4.75
CA LEU A 73 -9.96 -0.93 6.00
C LEU A 73 -9.76 0.60 6.00
N GLY A 74 -10.50 1.27 6.88
CA GLY A 74 -10.36 2.70 7.15
C GLY A 74 -9.36 3.01 8.26
N PHE A 75 -9.52 4.18 8.88
CA PHE A 75 -8.66 4.69 9.96
C PHE A 75 -7.18 4.83 9.58
N CYS A 76 -6.95 5.33 8.37
CA CYS A 76 -5.63 5.61 7.80
C CYS A 76 -5.61 7.00 7.14
N GLY A 77 -6.26 7.99 7.76
CA GLY A 77 -6.19 9.38 7.34
C GLY A 77 -6.66 9.61 5.89
N ASN A 78 -5.84 10.33 5.11
CA ASN A 78 -6.10 10.64 3.71
C ASN A 78 -5.61 9.57 2.73
N PHE A 79 -5.02 8.46 3.19
CA PHE A 79 -4.43 7.41 2.35
C PHE A 79 -5.31 7.00 1.17
N ASN A 80 -6.51 6.49 1.48
CA ASN A 80 -7.43 5.98 0.46
C ASN A 80 -7.98 7.11 -0.41
N SER A 81 -8.23 8.28 0.18
CA SER A 81 -8.76 9.44 -0.52
C SER A 81 -7.77 9.98 -1.55
N SER A 82 -6.48 10.05 -1.23
CA SER A 82 -5.43 10.51 -2.14
C SER A 82 -5.30 9.58 -3.36
N VAL A 83 -5.24 8.27 -3.14
CA VAL A 83 -5.15 7.29 -4.24
C VAL A 83 -6.43 7.31 -5.08
N LYS A 84 -7.61 7.39 -4.44
CA LYS A 84 -8.89 7.46 -5.16
C LYS A 84 -9.03 8.73 -6.00
N LEU A 85 -8.51 9.86 -5.52
CA LEU A 85 -8.54 11.12 -6.26
C LEU A 85 -7.71 11.03 -7.55
N GLU A 86 -6.51 10.45 -7.49
CA GLU A 86 -5.72 10.17 -8.70
C GLU A 86 -6.46 9.26 -9.66
N ALA A 87 -7.12 8.21 -9.16
CA ALA A 87 -7.90 7.31 -9.98
C ALA A 87 -9.09 8.02 -10.67
N LEU A 88 -9.72 8.99 -10.03
CA LEU A 88 -10.82 9.78 -10.62
C LEU A 88 -10.33 10.78 -11.67
N ASN A 89 -9.13 11.33 -11.48
CA ASN A 89 -8.53 12.30 -12.40
C ASN A 89 -8.01 11.63 -13.67
N ASP A 90 -7.65 10.35 -13.61
CA ASP A 90 -7.28 9.57 -14.78
C ASP A 90 -8.52 9.19 -15.60
N LYS A 91 -8.61 9.68 -16.83
CA LYS A 91 -9.76 9.44 -17.73
C LYS A 91 -9.41 8.56 -18.93
N GLU A 92 -8.14 8.18 -19.08
CA GLU A 92 -7.65 7.54 -20.31
C GLU A 92 -7.07 6.16 -20.05
N ALA A 93 -6.47 5.93 -18.88
CA ALA A 93 -5.87 4.65 -18.56
C ALA A 93 -6.91 3.57 -18.29
N ILE A 94 -6.54 2.33 -18.59
CA ILE A 94 -7.22 1.13 -18.10
C ILE A 94 -6.90 1.01 -16.60
N LYS A 95 -7.92 0.94 -15.75
CA LYS A 95 -7.75 0.98 -14.30
C LYS A 95 -7.99 -0.38 -13.66
N ILE A 96 -7.04 -0.77 -12.81
CA ILE A 96 -7.17 -1.90 -11.90
C ILE A 96 -7.14 -1.34 -10.49
N MET A 97 -8.22 -1.55 -9.73
CA MET A 97 -8.37 -1.03 -8.37
C MET A 97 -8.11 -2.15 -7.36
N VAL A 98 -7.15 -1.93 -6.47
CA VAL A 98 -6.79 -2.86 -5.39
C VAL A 98 -7.09 -2.21 -4.05
N GLY A 99 -7.99 -2.81 -3.28
CA GLY A 99 -8.44 -2.30 -1.98
C GLY A 99 -9.87 -1.76 -2.03
N SER A 100 -10.75 -2.38 -1.24
CA SER A 100 -12.20 -2.12 -1.29
C SER A 100 -12.63 -0.69 -0.95
N LYS A 101 -11.80 0.12 -0.29
CA LYS A 101 -12.12 1.55 -0.02
C LYS A 101 -11.93 2.46 -1.22
N ILE A 102 -11.20 2.03 -2.24
CA ILE A 102 -10.91 2.85 -3.42
C ILE A 102 -11.65 2.40 -4.67
N PHE A 103 -12.50 1.37 -4.58
CA PHE A 103 -13.26 0.86 -5.73
C PHE A 103 -14.00 1.97 -6.47
N LEU A 104 -13.99 1.82 -7.79
CA LEU A 104 -14.65 2.67 -8.77
C LEU A 104 -15.42 1.78 -9.75
N ASN A 105 -16.49 2.34 -10.32
CA ASN A 105 -17.34 1.67 -11.31
C ASN A 105 -17.46 2.54 -12.57
N ASP A 106 -16.37 3.16 -12.99
CA ASP A 106 -16.33 3.92 -14.24
C ASP A 106 -16.04 3.00 -15.44
N SER A 107 -16.21 3.53 -16.66
CA SER A 107 -16.04 2.77 -17.91
C SER A 107 -14.63 2.20 -18.11
N ASN A 108 -13.63 2.77 -17.43
CA ASN A 108 -12.23 2.40 -17.63
C ASN A 108 -11.72 1.46 -16.52
N THR A 109 -12.53 1.24 -15.47
CA THR A 109 -12.22 0.31 -14.40
C THR A 109 -12.58 -1.10 -14.83
N VAL A 110 -11.54 -1.88 -15.16
CA VAL A 110 -11.70 -3.26 -15.65
C VAL A 110 -11.69 -4.30 -14.54
N LEU A 111 -11.18 -3.93 -13.36
CA LEU A 111 -11.03 -4.87 -12.25
C LEU A 111 -11.03 -4.15 -10.89
N ASN A 112 -11.81 -4.68 -9.95
CA ASN A 112 -11.78 -4.32 -8.54
C ASN A 112 -11.43 -5.59 -7.73
N ILE A 113 -10.36 -5.58 -6.94
CA ILE A 113 -9.95 -6.70 -6.06
C ILE A 113 -9.67 -6.17 -4.65
N SER A 114 -10.07 -6.90 -3.61
CA SER A 114 -9.68 -6.55 -2.24
C SER A 114 -8.16 -6.69 -2.06
N LYS A 115 -7.54 -5.86 -1.22
CA LYS A 115 -6.09 -5.93 -1.00
C LYS A 115 -5.70 -7.30 -0.42
N SER A 116 -6.54 -7.86 0.45
CA SER A 116 -6.35 -9.20 1.02
C SER A 116 -6.35 -10.33 -0.02
N GLU A 117 -7.04 -10.17 -1.14
CA GLU A 117 -7.13 -11.19 -2.20
C GLU A 117 -6.03 -11.06 -3.25
N LEU A 118 -5.27 -9.96 -3.27
CA LEU A 118 -4.29 -9.67 -4.31
C LEU A 118 -3.31 -10.83 -4.53
N TYR A 119 -2.78 -11.41 -3.45
CA TYR A 119 -1.82 -12.51 -3.52
C TYR A 119 -2.37 -13.77 -4.18
N GLN A 120 -3.67 -14.03 -4.02
CA GLN A 120 -4.32 -15.23 -4.57
C GLN A 120 -4.98 -14.96 -5.93
N SER A 121 -5.21 -13.70 -6.26
CA SER A 121 -5.93 -13.26 -7.45
C SER A 121 -5.03 -12.61 -8.51
N PHE A 122 -3.70 -12.81 -8.45
CA PHE A 122 -2.79 -12.27 -9.46
C PHE A 122 -3.16 -12.71 -10.87
N GLN A 123 -3.65 -13.94 -11.04
CA GLN A 123 -4.14 -14.46 -12.31
C GLN A 123 -5.15 -13.50 -12.98
N LYS A 124 -6.03 -12.85 -12.22
CA LYS A 124 -7.02 -11.90 -12.78
C LYS A 124 -6.35 -10.65 -13.37
N ILE A 125 -5.22 -10.24 -12.80
CA ILE A 125 -4.41 -9.12 -13.33
C ILE A 125 -3.64 -9.60 -14.56
N GLU A 126 -3.09 -10.82 -14.51
CA GLU A 126 -2.42 -11.45 -15.64
C GLU A 126 -3.34 -11.56 -16.86
N ASP A 127 -4.57 -12.04 -16.68
CA ASP A 127 -5.57 -12.19 -17.75
C ASP A 127 -5.89 -10.86 -18.46
N ILE A 128 -5.71 -9.74 -17.77
CA ILE A 128 -5.87 -8.40 -18.34
C ILE A 128 -4.60 -7.96 -19.07
N ILE A 129 -3.42 -8.16 -18.49
CA ILE A 129 -2.16 -7.63 -19.01
C ILE A 129 -1.62 -8.49 -20.17
N LYS A 130 -1.72 -9.81 -20.07
CA LYS A 130 -1.13 -10.78 -20.99
C LYS A 130 -1.55 -10.56 -22.46
N PRO A 131 -2.85 -10.35 -22.78
CA PRO A 131 -3.26 -10.07 -24.16
C PRO A 131 -2.61 -8.81 -24.76
N TYR A 132 -2.50 -7.74 -23.98
CA TYR A 132 -1.86 -6.51 -24.45
C TYR A 132 -0.34 -6.67 -24.59
N LEU A 133 0.28 -7.48 -23.73
CA LEU A 133 1.72 -7.77 -23.79
C LEU A 133 2.05 -8.58 -25.05
N GLU A 134 1.28 -9.64 -25.32
CA GLU A 134 1.44 -10.50 -26.51
C GLU A 134 1.18 -9.72 -27.81
N ALA A 135 0.18 -8.84 -27.82
CA ALA A 135 -0.14 -7.96 -28.95
C ALA A 135 0.84 -6.76 -29.09
N LYS A 136 1.75 -6.56 -28.13
CA LYS A 136 2.67 -5.40 -28.06
C LYS A 136 1.92 -4.07 -28.08
N GLU A 137 0.81 -3.99 -27.37
CA GLU A 137 -0.06 -2.81 -27.30
C GLU A 137 0.06 -2.03 -26.00
N ILE A 138 1.05 -2.35 -25.15
CA ILE A 138 1.27 -1.65 -23.90
C ILE A 138 2.21 -0.45 -24.13
N LYS A 139 1.77 0.72 -23.69
CA LYS A 139 2.61 1.91 -23.58
C LYS A 139 3.35 1.91 -22.24
N GLU A 140 2.61 1.76 -21.15
CA GLU A 140 3.18 1.72 -19.80
C GLU A 140 2.24 0.99 -18.85
N ILE A 141 2.83 0.32 -17.86
CA ILE A 141 2.12 -0.21 -16.70
C ILE A 141 2.64 0.53 -15.48
N ASN A 142 1.75 1.13 -14.70
CA ASN A 142 2.13 1.85 -13.48
C ASN A 142 1.34 1.37 -12.28
N VAL A 143 1.92 1.56 -11.10
CA VAL A 143 1.26 1.38 -9.81
C VAL A 143 1.26 2.70 -9.07
N ILE A 144 0.07 3.15 -8.66
CA ILE A 144 -0.15 4.37 -7.90
C ILE A 144 -0.52 3.96 -6.47
N PHE A 145 0.32 4.33 -5.51
CA PHE A 145 0.17 3.92 -4.11
C PHE A 145 0.84 4.91 -3.16
N ILE A 146 0.60 4.77 -1.86
CA ILE A 146 1.35 5.53 -0.85
C ILE A 146 2.63 4.76 -0.52
N ARG A 147 3.78 5.30 -0.96
CA ARG A 147 5.10 4.72 -0.70
C ARG A 147 5.50 4.93 0.76
N TYR A 148 6.00 3.85 1.37
CA TYR A 148 6.63 3.90 2.68
C TYR A 148 8.14 4.03 2.50
N ASN A 149 8.72 5.16 2.91
CA ASN A 149 10.17 5.29 3.04
C ASN A 149 10.59 5.12 4.50
N ASN A 150 9.95 5.86 5.40
CA ASN A 150 10.14 5.76 6.84
C ASN A 150 8.90 6.30 7.58
N ILE A 151 8.94 6.32 8.91
CA ILE A 151 7.80 6.73 9.76
C ILE A 151 7.32 8.17 9.46
N ASN A 152 8.23 9.05 9.06
CA ASN A 152 7.96 10.47 8.82
C ASN A 152 7.77 10.82 7.34
N ASP A 153 8.16 9.93 6.42
CA ASP A 153 8.10 10.16 4.98
C ASP A 153 7.26 9.06 4.31
N MET A 154 6.02 9.45 4.01
CA MET A 154 5.07 8.70 3.22
C MET A 154 4.39 9.65 2.25
N HIS A 155 4.40 9.31 0.98
CA HIS A 155 3.80 10.15 -0.06
C HIS A 155 3.19 9.28 -1.15
N LEU A 156 2.26 9.88 -1.89
CA LEU A 156 1.70 9.29 -3.10
C LEU A 156 2.80 9.19 -4.15
N ASP A 157 2.97 7.99 -4.69
CA ASP A 157 3.99 7.67 -5.68
C ASP A 157 3.37 6.93 -6.87
N LYS A 158 3.90 7.19 -8.06
CA LYS A 158 3.57 6.49 -9.31
C LYS A 158 4.82 5.74 -9.77
N THR A 159 4.88 4.45 -9.47
CA THR A 159 5.97 3.58 -9.89
C THR A 159 5.64 2.94 -11.24
N ARG A 160 6.53 3.10 -12.22
CA ARG A 160 6.42 2.43 -13.52
C ARG A 160 6.98 1.01 -13.42
N LEU A 161 6.19 0.02 -13.86
CA LEU A 161 6.58 -1.39 -13.92
C LEU A 161 6.94 -1.85 -15.35
N PHE A 162 6.37 -1.20 -16.37
CA PHE A 162 6.67 -1.47 -17.77
C PHE A 162 6.67 -0.16 -18.57
N PRO A 163 7.54 0.04 -19.58
CA PRO A 163 8.59 -0.87 -20.09
C PRO A 163 9.65 -1.21 -19.05
N LEU A 164 10.26 -2.39 -19.20
CA LEU A 164 11.33 -2.83 -18.30
C LEU A 164 12.59 -1.98 -18.55
N GLU A 165 13.29 -1.62 -17.47
CA GLU A 165 14.59 -0.99 -17.62
C GLU A 165 15.59 -1.98 -18.24
N PRO A 166 16.52 -1.51 -19.08
CA PRO A 166 17.52 -2.37 -19.67
C PRO A 166 18.35 -3.03 -18.56
N ILE A 167 18.37 -4.36 -18.57
CA ILE A 167 19.06 -5.15 -17.55
C ILE A 167 20.55 -4.90 -17.68
N LYS A 168 21.17 -4.38 -16.61
CA LYS A 168 22.56 -3.89 -16.65
C LYS A 168 23.60 -5.02 -16.66
N THR A 169 23.25 -6.17 -16.10
CA THR A 169 24.11 -7.34 -16.02
C THR A 169 24.23 -7.99 -17.39
N LYS A 170 25.46 -8.24 -17.86
CA LYS A 170 25.74 -9.06 -19.05
C LYS A 170 26.21 -10.43 -18.59
N ASN A 171 25.28 -11.36 -18.38
CA ASN A 171 25.62 -12.77 -18.26
C ASN A 171 25.44 -13.41 -19.64
N THR A 172 26.52 -14.02 -20.14
CA THR A 172 26.60 -14.65 -21.47
C THR A 172 26.63 -16.16 -21.38
N SER A 173 26.07 -16.73 -20.31
CA SER A 173 26.00 -18.18 -20.18
C SER A 173 25.03 -18.73 -21.22
N ASP A 174 25.54 -19.65 -22.05
CA ASP A 174 24.77 -20.30 -23.09
C ASP A 174 23.89 -21.40 -22.50
N PHE A 175 22.58 -21.30 -22.71
CA PHE A 175 21.61 -22.33 -22.31
C PHE A 175 20.76 -22.74 -23.51
N VAL A 176 20.36 -24.01 -23.54
CA VAL A 176 19.39 -24.55 -24.49
C VAL A 176 18.00 -24.40 -23.86
N ILE A 177 17.08 -23.75 -24.56
CA ILE A 177 15.68 -23.64 -24.16
C ILE A 177 14.87 -24.65 -24.98
N GLU A 178 14.20 -25.58 -24.30
CA GLU A 178 13.35 -26.59 -24.95
C GLU A 178 11.97 -26.04 -25.36
N ALA A 179 11.53 -24.94 -24.73
CA ALA A 179 10.26 -24.26 -24.97
C ALA A 179 10.38 -23.12 -25.99
N ASP A 180 9.24 -22.63 -26.50
CA ASP A 180 9.20 -21.40 -27.30
C ASP A 180 9.68 -20.22 -26.43
N GLY A 181 10.88 -19.72 -26.74
CA GLY A 181 11.54 -18.65 -26.00
C GLY A 181 10.68 -17.39 -25.87
N LYS A 182 9.76 -17.12 -26.80
CA LYS A 182 8.87 -15.96 -26.74
C LYS A 182 7.78 -16.12 -25.66
N ILE A 183 7.18 -17.30 -25.58
CA ILE A 183 6.14 -17.61 -24.58
C ILE A 183 6.77 -17.58 -23.19
N MET A 184 7.89 -18.29 -23.02
CA MET A 184 8.64 -18.32 -21.77
C MET A 184 9.05 -16.91 -21.32
N PHE A 185 9.52 -16.06 -22.24
CA PHE A 185 9.90 -14.69 -21.91
C PHE A 185 8.70 -13.82 -21.51
N THR A 186 7.55 -14.02 -22.15
CA THR A 186 6.29 -13.34 -21.77
C THR A 186 5.87 -13.73 -20.35
N ASP A 187 5.91 -15.02 -20.02
CA ASP A 187 5.58 -15.51 -18.68
C ASP A 187 6.57 -15.01 -17.62
N LEU A 188 7.86 -14.88 -17.96
CA LEU A 188 8.84 -14.25 -17.07
C LEU A 188 8.52 -12.78 -16.78
N ILE A 189 8.10 -12.01 -17.79
CA ILE A 189 7.67 -10.62 -17.59
C ILE A 189 6.48 -10.58 -16.63
N LEU A 190 5.50 -11.45 -16.80
CA LEU A 190 4.33 -11.52 -15.93
C LEU A 190 4.72 -11.88 -14.49
N LEU A 191 5.65 -12.83 -14.31
CA LEU A 191 6.20 -13.19 -13.00
C LEU A 191 6.97 -12.04 -12.35
N TYR A 192 7.73 -11.27 -13.13
CA TYR A 192 8.40 -10.06 -12.64
C TYR A 192 7.41 -9.01 -12.18
N LEU A 193 6.34 -8.77 -12.96
CA LEU A 193 5.27 -7.85 -12.61
C LEU A 193 4.57 -8.27 -11.32
N ASP A 194 4.30 -9.57 -11.12
CA ASP A 194 3.76 -10.08 -9.85
C ASP A 194 4.70 -9.76 -8.69
N CYS A 195 5.98 -10.14 -8.79
CA CYS A 195 6.95 -9.90 -7.73
C CYS A 195 7.03 -8.43 -7.34
N LYS A 196 7.09 -7.52 -8.32
CA LYS A 196 7.06 -6.07 -8.09
C LYS A 196 5.77 -5.62 -7.41
N LEU A 197 4.61 -6.12 -7.85
CA LEU A 197 3.33 -5.82 -7.23
C LEU A 197 3.25 -6.31 -5.78
N GLN A 198 3.80 -7.48 -5.47
CA GLN A 198 3.89 -7.98 -4.09
C GLN A 198 4.78 -7.10 -3.21
N ILE A 199 5.92 -6.63 -3.73
CA ILE A 199 6.79 -5.69 -3.00
C ILE A 199 6.06 -4.38 -2.73
N ILE A 200 5.35 -3.86 -3.74
CA ILE A 200 4.56 -2.63 -3.62
C ILE A 200 3.40 -2.81 -2.63
N GLU A 201 2.72 -3.97 -2.65
CA GLU A 201 1.69 -4.33 -1.67
C GLU A 201 2.24 -4.31 -0.25
N CYS A 202 3.41 -4.91 -0.02
CA CYS A 202 4.06 -4.89 1.29
C CYS A 202 4.39 -3.46 1.74
N ASN A 203 4.87 -2.59 0.84
CA ASN A 203 5.15 -1.19 1.14
C ASN A 203 3.85 -0.43 1.46
N SER A 204 2.80 -0.62 0.66
CA SER A 204 1.49 -0.03 0.89
C SER A 204 0.89 -0.49 2.23
N TRP A 205 1.04 -1.77 2.58
CA TRP A 205 0.63 -2.32 3.87
C TRP A 205 1.44 -1.74 5.04
N ALA A 206 2.74 -1.50 4.86
CA ALA A 206 3.56 -0.82 5.87
C ALA A 206 3.09 0.64 6.06
N SER A 207 2.92 1.41 4.97
CA SER A 207 2.39 2.77 5.00
C SER A 207 1.04 2.86 5.73
N GLU A 208 0.12 1.94 5.42
CA GLU A 208 -1.20 1.88 6.05
C GLU A 208 -1.10 1.73 7.58
N ASN A 209 -0.27 0.79 8.05
CA ASN A 209 -0.18 0.50 9.47
C ASN A 209 0.56 1.60 10.24
N ILE A 210 1.54 2.27 9.64
CA ILE A 210 2.18 3.47 10.23
C ILE A 210 1.19 4.63 10.32
N GLN A 211 0.42 4.92 9.27
CA GLN A 211 -0.60 5.97 9.37
C GLN A 211 -1.66 5.66 10.42
N ARG A 212 -2.08 4.40 10.52
CA ARG A 212 -2.99 3.94 11.57
C ARG A 212 -2.37 4.12 12.96
N GLU A 213 -1.11 3.77 13.12
CA GLU A 213 -0.36 3.98 14.36
C GLU A 213 -0.34 5.46 14.75
N ASN A 214 0.06 6.35 13.84
CA ASN A 214 0.10 7.80 14.07
C ASN A 214 -1.26 8.35 14.53
N LEU A 215 -2.35 7.96 13.86
CA LEU A 215 -3.71 8.36 14.24
C LEU A 215 -4.13 7.81 15.61
N THR A 216 -3.77 6.56 15.91
CA THR A 216 -4.04 5.99 17.23
C THR A 216 -3.23 6.66 18.32
N ASN A 217 -1.98 7.04 18.07
CA ASN A 217 -1.13 7.81 18.99
C ASN A 217 -1.74 9.19 19.28
N GLU A 218 -2.20 9.91 18.26
CA GLU A 218 -2.92 11.18 18.45
C GLU A 218 -4.22 11.00 19.23
N SER A 219 -4.95 9.92 18.95
CA SER A 219 -6.19 9.59 19.66
C SER A 219 -5.93 9.31 21.14
N LEU A 220 -4.83 8.63 21.49
CA LEU A 220 -4.43 8.40 22.89
C LEU A 220 -4.14 9.71 23.61
N LYS A 221 -3.39 10.63 22.98
CA LYS A 221 -3.10 11.96 23.56
C LYS A 221 -4.40 12.73 23.84
N LYS A 222 -5.33 12.74 22.88
CA LYS A 222 -6.64 13.40 23.06
C LYS A 222 -7.48 12.76 24.17
N ILE A 223 -7.44 11.43 24.31
CA ILE A 223 -8.13 10.75 25.41
C ILE A 223 -7.52 11.17 26.76
N ASP A 224 -6.19 11.24 26.85
CA ASP A 224 -5.49 11.65 28.07
C ASP A 224 -5.85 13.10 28.45
N GLU A 225 -5.86 14.02 27.49
CA GLU A 225 -6.29 15.41 27.66
C GLU A 225 -7.72 15.50 28.21
N ILE A 226 -8.67 14.75 27.61
CA ILE A 226 -10.06 14.73 28.06
C ILE A 226 -10.21 14.13 29.46
N GLU A 227 -9.46 13.07 29.78
CA GLU A 227 -9.45 12.46 31.12
C GLU A 227 -8.92 13.45 32.16
N GLU A 228 -7.85 14.17 31.85
CA GLU A 228 -7.30 15.22 32.70
C GLU A 228 -8.26 16.38 32.92
N GLU A 229 -8.91 16.88 31.87
CA GLU A 229 -9.90 17.95 31.98
C GLU A 229 -11.07 17.55 32.85
N LYS A 230 -11.62 16.34 32.67
CA LYS A 230 -12.69 15.81 33.52
C LYS A 230 -12.27 15.70 34.97
N LEU A 231 -11.04 15.25 35.24
CA LEU A 231 -10.48 15.22 36.58
C LEU A 231 -10.33 16.62 37.18
N LYS A 232 -9.88 17.61 36.40
CA LYS A 232 -9.78 19.02 36.82
C LYS A 232 -11.15 19.59 37.17
N VAL A 233 -12.18 19.36 36.34
CA VAL A 233 -13.56 19.79 36.60
C VAL A 233 -14.10 19.14 37.87
N SER A 234 -13.99 17.82 38.00
CA SER A 234 -14.46 17.09 39.19
C SER A 234 -13.76 17.57 40.47
N ARG A 235 -12.45 17.88 40.40
CA ARG A 235 -11.71 18.46 41.53
C ARG A 235 -12.21 19.86 41.90
N LYS A 236 -12.52 20.71 40.91
CA LYS A 236 -13.10 22.04 41.14
C LYS A 236 -14.48 21.94 41.79
N GLU A 237 -15.34 21.05 41.30
CA GLU A 237 -16.68 20.81 41.85
C GLU A 237 -16.61 20.33 43.31
N LYS A 238 -15.76 19.33 43.60
CA LYS A 238 -15.55 18.84 44.97
C LYS A 238 -15.06 19.96 45.90
N ARG A 239 -14.04 20.72 45.50
CA ARG A 239 -13.54 21.86 46.29
C ARG A 239 -14.62 22.92 46.54
N SER A 240 -15.43 23.24 45.52
CA SER A 240 -16.54 24.19 45.67
C SER A 240 -17.61 23.67 46.64
N ALA A 241 -17.96 22.40 46.55
CA ALA A 241 -18.91 21.76 47.46
C ALA A 241 -18.40 21.74 48.92
N ASP A 242 -17.13 21.41 49.12
CA ASP A 242 -16.49 21.40 50.44
C ASP A 242 -16.44 22.81 51.04
N PHE A 243 -16.08 23.82 50.24
CA PHE A 243 -16.08 25.22 50.66
C PHE A 243 -17.49 25.70 51.06
N LYS A 244 -18.53 25.36 50.28
CA LYS A 244 -19.93 25.66 50.62
C LYS A 244 -20.35 25.00 51.94
N LYS A 245 -19.95 23.74 52.18
CA LYS A 245 -20.21 23.05 53.46
C LYS A 245 -19.53 23.75 54.63
N GLN A 246 -18.26 24.15 54.50
CA GLN A 246 -17.54 24.89 55.54
C GLN A 246 -18.20 26.23 55.86
N LEU A 247 -18.59 27.01 54.85
CA LEU A 247 -19.33 28.26 55.02
C LEU A 247 -20.67 28.07 55.75
N ALA A 248 -21.42 27.02 55.40
CA ALA A 248 -22.68 26.69 56.05
C ALA A 248 -22.48 26.34 57.53
N ASN A 249 -21.43 25.58 57.86
CA ASN A 249 -21.09 25.23 59.24
C ASN A 249 -20.70 26.47 60.05
N TYR A 250 -19.88 27.37 59.49
CA TYR A 250 -19.48 28.62 60.14
C TYR A 250 -20.69 29.53 60.44
N ARG A 251 -21.60 29.69 59.48
CA ARG A 251 -22.85 30.46 59.67
C ARG A 251 -23.79 29.87 60.73
N LYS A 252 -23.77 28.55 60.93
CA LYS A 252 -24.54 27.90 62.01
C LYS A 252 -23.86 28.05 63.38
N GLY A 253 -22.54 28.09 63.44
CA GLY A 253 -21.76 28.30 64.66
C GLY A 253 -21.89 29.70 65.26
N ASN A 254 -22.03 30.73 64.43
CA ASN A 254 -22.19 32.14 64.87
C ASN A 254 -23.63 32.54 65.24
N LYS A 255 -24.56 31.58 65.41
CA LYS A 255 -25.95 31.84 65.87
C LYS A 255 -26.16 31.49 67.36
N LYS A 256 -25.14 31.65 68.20
CA LYS A 256 -25.26 31.63 69.65
C LYS A 256 -25.06 33.02 70.22
#